data_AF-A0A4V3M294-F1
#
_entry.id   AF-A0A4V3M294-F1
#
_cell.length_a   1.000
_cell.length_b   1.000
_cell.length_c   1.000
_cell.angle_alpha   90.00
_cell.angle_beta   90.00
_cell.angle_gamma   90.00
#
_symmetry.space_group_name_H-M   'P 1'
#
loop_
_entity.id
_entity.type
_entity.pdbx_description
1 polymer ?
#
loop_
_entity_poly.entity_id
_entity_poly.type
_entity_poly.pdbx_seq_one_letter_code
_entity_poly.pdbx_strand_id
1 'polypeptide(L)'
;MRRRVAIGILGTTLDASGREDRWKRWRPTVALCQQPGLFIDRLELIHGDNSERLARQVIADIEEVSPATEVRRHVIPMKDPWDFS
;
A
#
# COMPACT_ATOMS: atom_id res chain seq x y z
N MET A 1 24.46 4.67 -1.63
CA MET A 1 23.56 4.04 -0.66
C MET A 1 22.79 2.91 -1.35
N ARG A 2 22.35 1.88 -0.63
CA ARG A 2 21.49 0.82 -1.20
C ARG A 2 20.04 1.29 -1.22
N ARG A 3 19.32 0.98 -2.29
CA ARG A 3 17.90 1.30 -2.45
C ARG A 3 17.06 0.32 -1.64
N ARG A 4 16.19 0.81 -0.76
CA ARG A 4 15.27 0.03 0.06
C ARG A 4 13.93 -0.10 -0.66
N VAL A 5 13.59 -1.32 -1.05
CA VAL A 5 12.34 -1.63 -1.75
C VAL A 5 11.47 -2.50 -0.85
N ALA A 6 10.24 -2.08 -0.63
CA ALA A 6 9.22 -2.88 0.05
C ALA A 6 8.30 -3.54 -0.99
N ILE A 7 7.81 -4.74 -0.69
CA ILE A 7 6.80 -5.45 -1.48
C ILE A 7 5.64 -5.75 -0.54
N GLY A 8 4.42 -5.36 -0.92
CA GLY A 8 3.24 -5.54 -0.09
C GLY A 8 2.01 -5.86 -0.93
N ILE A 9 1.14 -6.71 -0.38
CA ILE A 9 -0.20 -6.94 -0.90
C ILE A 9 -1.14 -5.97 -0.18
N LEU A 10 -1.98 -5.26 -0.93
CA LEU A 10 -2.93 -4.30 -0.39
C LEU A 10 -3.89 -4.96 0.60
N GLY A 11 -3.92 -4.46 1.84
CA GLY A 11 -4.82 -4.94 2.88
C GLY A 11 -6.22 -4.37 2.69
N THR A 12 -7.08 -5.06 1.93
CA THR A 12 -8.43 -4.58 1.59
C THR A 12 -9.34 -4.28 2.79
N THR A 13 -9.04 -4.85 3.97
CA THR A 13 -9.77 -4.59 5.21
C THR A 13 -9.17 -3.44 6.04
N LEU A 14 -7.86 -3.51 6.34
CA LEU A 14 -7.23 -2.55 7.26
C LEU A 14 -6.79 -1.26 6.57
N ASP A 15 -6.39 -1.31 5.29
CA ASP A 15 -6.09 -0.10 4.53
C ASP A 15 -7.37 0.63 4.10
N ALA A 16 -8.50 -0.07 4.07
CA ALA A 16 -9.81 0.54 3.90
C ALA A 16 -10.19 1.37 5.13
N SER A 17 -10.11 2.68 4.98
CA SER A 17 -10.58 3.64 5.96
C SER A 17 -11.70 4.50 5.36
N GLY A 18 -12.77 4.71 6.13
CA GLY A 18 -13.80 5.70 5.79
C GLY A 18 -13.18 7.11 5.73
N ARG A 19 -13.78 8.03 4.96
CA ARG A 19 -13.21 9.36 4.66
C ARG A 19 -12.76 10.15 5.89
N GLU A 20 -13.48 10.06 7.00
CA GLU A 20 -13.25 10.86 8.23
C GLU A 20 -12.24 10.23 9.21
N ASP A 21 -11.94 8.93 9.09
CA ASP A 21 -11.09 8.18 10.05
C ASP A 21 -9.75 7.71 9.46
N ARG A 22 -9.36 8.23 8.29
CA ARG A 22 -8.17 7.79 7.53
C ARG A 22 -6.86 7.81 8.31
N TRP A 23 -6.70 8.81 9.18
CA TRP A 23 -5.49 8.99 10.00
C TRP A 23 -5.62 8.44 11.42
N LYS A 24 -6.82 8.05 11.84
CA LYS A 24 -7.09 7.53 13.19
C LYS A 24 -7.01 6.00 13.26
N ARG A 25 -7.12 5.32 12.12
CA ARG A 25 -6.99 3.86 12.02
C ARG A 25 -5.60 3.46 11.57
N TRP A 26 -5.15 2.32 12.08
CA TRP A 26 -3.91 1.71 11.61
C TRP A 26 -4.12 1.10 10.22
N ARG A 27 -3.39 1.63 9.24
CA ARG A 27 -3.41 1.21 7.83
C ARG A 27 -2.04 0.71 7.45
N PRO A 28 -1.82 -0.61 7.35
CA PRO A 28 -0.48 -1.19 7.32
C PRO A 28 0.37 -0.70 6.13
N THR A 29 -0.23 -0.53 4.96
CA THR A 29 0.51 -0.12 3.75
C THR A 29 1.00 1.34 3.86
N VAL A 30 0.15 2.22 4.41
CA VAL A 30 0.50 3.63 4.65
C VAL A 30 1.48 3.75 5.83
N ALA A 31 1.21 3.03 6.92
CA ALA A 31 2.03 3.05 8.12
C ALA A 31 3.47 2.58 7.87
N LEU A 32 3.68 1.64 6.94
CA LEU A 32 5.01 1.22 6.51
C LEU A 32 5.83 2.39 5.95
N CYS A 33 5.21 3.25 5.16
CA CYS A 33 5.87 4.41 4.55
C CYS A 33 6.02 5.59 5.53
N GLN A 34 5.34 5.54 6.68
CA GLN A 34 5.42 6.53 7.76
C GLN A 34 6.43 6.15 8.87
N GLN A 35 7.05 4.97 8.80
CA GLN A 35 7.90 4.49 9.89
C GLN A 35 9.14 5.38 10.13
N PRO A 36 9.31 5.97 11.34
CA PRO A 36 10.49 6.77 11.65
C PRO A 36 11.77 5.94 11.52
N GLY A 37 12.80 6.51 10.88
CA GLY A 37 14.08 5.84 10.67
C GLY A 37 14.08 4.76 9.57
N LEU A 38 12.94 4.47 8.96
CA LEU A 38 12.81 3.51 7.86
C LEU A 38 12.31 4.21 6.59
N PHE A 39 13.23 4.84 5.86
CA PHE A 39 12.90 5.42 4.56
C PHE A 39 12.78 4.33 3.49
N ILE A 40 11.62 4.25 2.82
CA ILE A 40 11.37 3.34 1.70
C ILE A 40 11.57 4.12 0.40
N ASP A 41 12.51 3.71 -0.45
CA ASP A 41 12.71 4.36 -1.75
C ASP A 41 11.63 3.96 -2.75
N ARG A 42 11.09 2.74 -2.61
CA ARG A 42 10.06 2.22 -3.51
C ARG A 42 9.17 1.17 -2.84
N LEU A 43 7.88 1.26 -3.08
CA LEU A 43 6.89 0.24 -2.71
C LEU A 43 6.33 -0.42 -3.99
N GLU A 44 6.51 -1.74 -4.10
CA GLU A 44 5.78 -2.57 -5.06
C GLU A 44 4.45 -2.98 -4.41
N LEU A 45 3.35 -2.37 -4.82
CA LEU A 45 2.01 -2.58 -4.27
C LEU A 45 1.20 -3.53 -5.15
N ILE A 46 0.99 -4.74 -4.67
CA ILE A 46 0.19 -5.77 -5.34
C ILE A 46 -1.27 -5.65 -4.89
N HIS A 47 -2.21 -5.70 -5.83
CA HIS A 47 -3.64 -5.76 -5.49
C HIS A 47 -4.48 -6.44 -6.57
N GLY A 48 -5.67 -6.88 -6.19
CA GLY A 48 -6.70 -7.38 -7.10
C GLY A 48 -7.37 -6.25 -7.90
N ASP A 49 -7.96 -6.62 -9.04
CA ASP A 49 -8.79 -5.77 -9.90
C ASP A 49 -9.94 -5.09 -9.14
N ASN A 50 -10.60 -5.83 -8.24
CA ASN A 50 -11.68 -5.35 -7.38
C ASN A 50 -11.29 -4.23 -6.40
N SER A 51 -9.98 -4.00 -6.21
CA SER A 51 -9.45 -3.10 -5.19
C SER A 51 -8.79 -1.85 -5.77
N GLU A 52 -8.93 -1.59 -7.07
CA GLU A 52 -8.32 -0.46 -7.79
C GLU A 52 -8.58 0.90 -7.10
N ARG A 53 -9.82 1.14 -6.66
CA ARG A 53 -10.19 2.38 -5.98
C ARG A 53 -9.44 2.56 -4.67
N LEU A 54 -9.33 1.49 -3.88
CA LEU A 54 -8.60 1.52 -2.61
C LEU A 54 -7.10 1.68 -2.84
N ALA A 55 -6.54 1.00 -3.84
CA ALA A 55 -5.13 1.11 -4.20
C ALA A 55 -4.76 2.56 -4.53
N ARG A 56 -5.57 3.25 -5.35
CA ARG A 56 -5.36 4.66 -5.70
C ARG A 56 -5.41 5.57 -4.47
N GLN A 57 -6.35 5.32 -3.57
CA GLN A 57 -6.46 6.09 -2.32
C GLN A 57 -5.21 5.90 -1.45
N VAL A 58 -4.77 4.66 -1.26
CA VAL A 58 -3.56 4.35 -0.49
C VAL A 58 -2.32 5.00 -1.10
N ILE A 59 -2.18 5.00 -2.43
CA ILE A 59 -1.06 5.67 -3.11
C ILE A 59 -1.05 7.17 -2.84
N ALA A 60 -2.21 7.82 -2.95
CA ALA A 60 -2.33 9.26 -2.67
C ALA A 60 -2.01 9.56 -1.19
N ASP A 61 -2.48 8.72 -0.26
CA ASP A 61 -2.18 8.89 1.16
C ASP A 61 -0.68 8.63 1.47
N ILE A 62 0.00 7.74 0.72
CA ILE A 62 1.46 7.54 0.82
C ILE A 62 2.21 8.77 0.29
N GLU A 63 1.75 9.36 -0.82
CA GLU A 63 2.34 10.59 -1.37
C GLU A 63 2.24 11.77 -0.39
N GLU A 64 1.17 11.86 0.39
CA GLU A 64 1.00 12.90 1.42
C GLU A 64 2.02 12.76 2.57
N VAL A 65 2.35 11.52 2.97
CA VAL A 65 3.15 11.25 4.19
C VAL A 65 4.59 10.84 3.92
N SER A 66 4.88 10.41 2.69
CA SER A 66 6.22 10.06 2.22
C SER A 66 6.36 10.41 0.72
N PRO A 67 6.41 11.72 0.37
CA PRO A 67 6.39 12.18 -1.03
C PRO A 67 7.53 11.64 -1.90
N ALA A 68 8.64 11.24 -1.28
CA ALA A 68 9.81 10.71 -1.97
C ALA A 68 9.75 9.18 -2.20
N THR A 69 8.74 8.49 -1.66
CA THR A 69 8.53 7.05 -1.92
C THR A 69 7.90 6.85 -3.29
N GLU A 70 8.58 6.16 -4.20
CA GLU A 70 7.97 5.72 -5.46
C GLU A 70 7.00 4.56 -5.20
N VAL A 71 5.73 4.65 -5.62
CA VAL A 71 4.79 3.52 -5.52
C VAL A 71 4.51 2.95 -6.91
N ARG A 72 4.78 1.66 -7.09
CA ARG A 72 4.50 0.91 -8.32
C ARG A 72 3.38 -0.08 -8.07
N ARG A 73 2.28 0.04 -8.82
CA ARG A 73 1.16 -0.91 -8.75
C ARG A 73 1.40 -2.13 -9.61
N HIS A 74 1.02 -3.28 -9.07
CA HIS A 74 0.92 -4.55 -9.77
C HIS A 74 -0.49 -5.08 -9.60
N VAL A 75 -1.27 -5.07 -10.69
CA VAL A 75 -2.63 -5.60 -10.70
C VAL A 75 -2.55 -7.08 -11.03
N ILE A 76 -2.91 -7.94 -10.07
CA ILE A 76 -2.90 -9.39 -10.23
C ILE A 76 -4.32 -9.89 -9.97
N PRO A 77 -5.00 -10.48 -10.97
CA PRO A 77 -6.33 -11.08 -10.77
C PRO A 77 -6.23 -12.26 -9.81
N MET A 78 -6.71 -12.09 -8.58
CA MET A 78 -6.74 -13.13 -7.56
C MET A 78 -8.11 -13.81 -7.56
N LYS A 79 -8.34 -14.69 -8.54
CA LYS A 79 -9.61 -15.45 -8.64
C LYS A 79 -9.76 -16.43 -7.47
N ASP A 80 -8.68 -17.12 -7.13
CA ASP A 80 -8.53 -17.88 -5.89
C ASP A 80 -7.17 -17.49 -5.27
N PRO A 81 -7.15 -16.62 -4.24
CA PRO A 81 -5.90 -16.18 -3.61
C PRO A 81 -5.19 -17.28 -2.83
N TRP A 82 -5.79 -18.46 -2.66
CA TRP A 82 -5.24 -19.61 -1.94
C TRP A 82 -4.89 -20.78 -2.85
N ASP A 83 -5.03 -20.61 -4.17
CA ASP A 83 -4.55 -21.59 -5.14
C ASP A 83 -3.03 -21.45 -5.32
N PHE A 84 -2.29 -22.22 -4.51
CA PHE A 84 -0.84 -22.37 -4.57
C PHE A 84 -0.42 -23.68 -5.24
N SER A 85 -1.35 -24.37 -5.90
CA SER A 85 -1.11 -25.68 -6.52
C SER A 85 -0.30 -25.62 -7.81
#